data_AF-A0A8J6R2W4-F1
#
_entry.id   AF-A0A8J6R2W4-F1
#
_cell.length_a   1.000
_cell.length_b   1.000
_cell.length_c   1.000
_cell.angle_alpha   90.00
_cell.angle_beta   90.00
_cell.angle_gamma   90.00
#
_symmetry.space_group_name_H-M   'P 1'
#
loop_
_entity.id
_entity.type
_entity.pdbx_description
1 polymer ?
#
loop_
_entity_poly.entity_id
_entity_poly.type
_entity_poly.pdbx_seq_one_letter_code
_entity_poly.pdbx_strand_id
1 'polypeptide(L)'
;MQFDPSSSVPPALAAPAPQPFLIPPAKRLSFICGLTLATVLAGLVELAFKRGVAGAIAVDTLSDFAAAIWRYTDWAISSFVLGLAQWVILRQYGLTHLWIVATGMGGLIAQAVGFGWQAKLGLVLSRLAYVWLGLAQGFVLRRDVRSAWLWLFVPPVTFVLSSLLFLVILGQTPTGIAVGLPGPSYVALIPALTLQGLLPAIALCGLRQKGSSARRPSSEAAFRATPEMTDLTQLRSLARELHTQLTQTDIPEIAEDQDLIYLVDMTVEGAIAMYQPVNQAAFDYADQTPLPALAEAELAGQAGQANQEKYGSEVATLARFQVIFQATGDITIRSSNGEPLS
;
A
#
# COMPACT_ATOMS: atom_id res chain seq x y z
N MET A 1 -34.86 56.46 2.05
CA MET A 1 -34.51 55.23 1.31
C MET A 1 -33.01 55.11 1.36
N GLN A 2 -32.49 54.23 2.23
CA GLN A 2 -31.08 54.09 2.51
C GLN A 2 -30.70 52.68 2.04
N PHE A 3 -29.94 52.61 0.95
CA PHE A 3 -29.47 51.36 0.36
C PHE A 3 -28.23 50.92 1.14
N ASP A 4 -28.31 49.76 1.77
CA ASP A 4 -27.19 49.12 2.49
C ASP A 4 -26.44 48.19 1.51
N PRO A 5 -25.18 48.47 1.15
CA PRO A 5 -24.41 47.64 0.23
C PRO A 5 -23.68 46.54 1.01
N SER A 6 -24.40 45.55 1.51
CA SER A 6 -23.79 44.32 2.02
C SER A 6 -23.29 43.47 0.85
N SER A 7 -22.07 43.80 0.40
CA SER A 7 -21.25 43.07 -0.54
C SER A 7 -21.10 41.60 -0.11
N SER A 8 -21.86 40.70 -0.74
CA SER A 8 -21.67 39.25 -0.70
C SER A 8 -20.40 38.89 -1.45
N VAL A 9 -19.27 38.84 -0.75
CA VAL A 9 -18.03 38.26 -1.29
C VAL A 9 -18.27 36.76 -1.47
N PRO A 10 -18.16 36.19 -2.68
CA PRO A 10 -18.30 34.74 -2.88
C PRO A 10 -17.25 34.03 -2.01
N PRO A 11 -17.61 32.95 -1.31
CA PRO A 11 -16.63 32.18 -0.55
C PRO A 11 -15.50 31.77 -1.50
N ALA A 12 -14.30 32.28 -1.23
CA ALA A 12 -13.11 31.96 -2.00
C ALA A 12 -13.02 30.43 -2.08
N LEU A 13 -13.05 29.89 -3.30
CA LEU A 13 -12.94 28.46 -3.59
C LEU A 13 -11.72 27.93 -2.82
N ALA A 14 -11.96 27.24 -1.70
CA ALA A 14 -10.88 26.72 -0.86
C ALA A 14 -9.98 25.86 -1.74
N ALA A 15 -8.68 26.15 -1.74
CA ALA A 15 -7.73 25.42 -2.56
C ALA A 15 -7.84 23.92 -2.24
N PRO A 16 -7.88 23.04 -3.26
CA PRO A 16 -8.03 21.61 -3.04
C PRO A 16 -6.89 21.10 -2.16
N ALA A 17 -7.25 20.38 -1.09
CA ALA A 17 -6.29 19.82 -0.16
C ALA A 17 -5.24 18.95 -0.89
N PRO A 18 -3.96 19.01 -0.49
CA PRO A 18 -2.90 18.23 -1.11
C PRO A 18 -3.22 16.73 -1.01
N GLN A 19 -3.13 16.02 -2.15
CA GLN A 19 -3.44 14.59 -2.19
C GLN A 19 -2.36 13.76 -1.48
N PRO A 20 -2.74 12.73 -0.71
CA PRO A 20 -1.78 11.89 0.00
C PRO A 20 -0.95 11.04 -0.96
N PHE A 21 0.34 10.90 -0.65
CA PHE A 21 1.24 9.98 -1.33
C PHE A 21 0.94 8.54 -0.91
N LEU A 22 1.26 7.55 -1.77
CA LEU A 22 1.11 6.14 -1.44
C LEU A 22 1.91 5.76 -0.20
N ILE A 23 3.13 6.29 -0.10
CA ILE A 23 4.02 6.12 1.04
C ILE A 23 4.23 7.50 1.68
N PRO A 24 3.85 7.69 2.96
CA PRO A 24 4.07 8.93 3.68
C PRO A 24 5.54 9.34 3.68
N PRO A 25 5.86 10.64 3.55
CA PRO A 25 7.24 11.12 3.44
C PRO A 25 8.12 10.66 4.63
N ALA A 26 7.56 10.64 5.84
CA ALA A 26 8.25 10.19 7.05
C ALA A 26 8.67 8.71 7.00
N LYS A 27 7.93 7.85 6.27
CA LYS A 27 8.19 6.40 6.18
C LYS A 27 9.01 6.00 4.94
N ARG A 28 9.37 6.95 4.06
CA ARG A 28 10.04 6.64 2.77
C ARG A 28 11.40 5.96 2.93
N LEU A 29 12.23 6.41 3.88
CA LEU A 29 13.57 5.82 4.05
C LEU A 29 13.47 4.37 4.55
N SER A 30 12.63 4.13 5.55
CA SER A 30 12.35 2.79 6.08
C SER A 30 11.81 1.87 4.99
N PHE A 31 10.85 2.36 4.20
CA PHE A 31 10.31 1.63 3.06
C PHE A 31 11.37 1.27 2.02
N ILE A 32 12.20 2.24 1.61
CA ILE A 32 13.25 2.04 0.61
C ILE A 32 14.26 0.99 1.09
N CYS A 33 14.70 1.09 2.33
CA CYS A 33 15.62 0.12 2.92
C CYS A 33 14.97 -1.26 3.02
N GLY A 34 13.73 -1.35 3.49
CA GLY A 34 13.00 -2.60 3.64
C GLY A 34 12.78 -3.32 2.31
N LEU A 35 12.30 -2.61 1.28
CA LEU A 35 12.07 -3.20 -0.04
C LEU A 35 13.37 -3.63 -0.73
N THR A 36 14.44 -2.83 -0.58
CA THR A 36 15.76 -3.16 -1.15
C THR A 36 16.36 -4.37 -0.46
N LEU A 37 16.33 -4.41 0.87
CA LEU A 37 16.82 -5.55 1.64
C LEU A 37 16.05 -6.83 1.32
N ALA A 38 14.71 -6.76 1.25
CA ALA A 38 13.87 -7.89 0.88
C ALA A 38 14.22 -8.43 -0.52
N THR A 39 14.47 -7.53 -1.48
CA THR A 39 14.87 -7.91 -2.85
C THR A 39 16.24 -8.58 -2.89
N VAL A 40 17.22 -8.06 -2.15
CA VAL A 40 18.56 -8.65 -2.05
C VAL A 40 18.51 -10.02 -1.38
N LEU A 41 17.81 -10.15 -0.26
CA LEU A 41 17.66 -11.41 0.46
C LEU A 41 16.96 -12.47 -0.41
N ALA A 42 15.90 -12.10 -1.13
CA ALA A 42 15.22 -12.99 -2.07
C ALA A 42 16.19 -13.52 -3.14
N GLY A 43 16.99 -12.63 -3.74
CA GLY A 43 17.98 -13.04 -4.75
C GLY A 43 19.11 -13.91 -4.18
N LEU A 44 19.54 -13.69 -2.93
CA LEU A 44 20.53 -14.54 -2.26
C LEU A 44 19.96 -15.93 -1.94
N VAL A 45 18.72 -16.00 -1.45
CA VAL A 45 18.01 -17.27 -1.19
C VAL A 45 17.86 -18.06 -2.49
N GLU A 46 17.45 -17.39 -3.57
CA GLU A 46 17.35 -18.00 -4.90
C GLU A 46 18.69 -18.56 -5.37
N LEU A 47 19.78 -17.82 -5.22
CA LEU A 47 21.11 -18.26 -5.61
C LEU A 47 21.58 -19.47 -4.78
N ALA A 48 21.34 -19.46 -3.47
CA ALA A 48 21.65 -20.59 -2.60
C ALA A 48 20.84 -21.84 -3.00
N PHE A 49 19.54 -21.66 -3.27
CA PHE A 49 18.66 -22.72 -3.74
C PHE A 49 19.15 -23.31 -5.07
N LYS A 50 19.45 -22.46 -6.06
CA LYS A 50 20.00 -22.88 -7.37
C LYS A 50 21.25 -23.73 -7.24
N ARG A 51 22.17 -23.32 -6.36
CA ARG A 51 23.41 -24.07 -6.11
C ARG A 51 23.15 -25.40 -5.42
N GLY A 52 22.25 -25.43 -4.44
CA GLY A 52 21.84 -26.66 -3.77
C GLY A 52 21.24 -27.66 -4.76
N VAL A 53 20.31 -27.21 -5.60
CA VAL A 53 19.64 -28.10 -6.57
C VAL A 53 20.59 -28.54 -7.68
N ALA A 54 21.43 -27.63 -8.21
CA ALA A 54 22.41 -28.00 -9.22
C ALA A 54 23.48 -28.99 -8.72
N GLY A 55 23.78 -28.99 -7.42
CA GLY A 55 24.64 -30.01 -6.81
C GLY A 55 23.93 -31.35 -6.60
N ALA A 56 22.61 -31.34 -6.37
CA ALA A 56 21.83 -32.54 -6.09
C ALA A 56 21.38 -33.28 -7.37
N ILE A 57 20.98 -32.52 -8.38
CA ILE A 57 20.56 -33.02 -9.68
C ILE A 57 21.76 -32.78 -10.59
N ALA A 58 22.38 -33.83 -11.13
CA ALA A 58 23.45 -33.67 -12.11
C ALA A 58 22.88 -33.02 -13.39
N VAL A 59 22.65 -31.71 -13.38
CA VAL A 59 21.90 -30.96 -14.40
C VAL A 59 22.48 -31.19 -15.79
N ASP A 60 23.80 -31.41 -15.87
CA ASP A 60 24.53 -31.69 -17.11
C ASP A 60 24.16 -33.03 -17.77
N THR A 61 23.45 -33.92 -17.05
CA THR A 61 22.97 -35.21 -17.55
C THR A 61 21.51 -35.17 -18.01
N LEU A 62 20.81 -34.04 -17.83
CA LEU A 62 19.42 -33.90 -18.24
C LEU A 62 19.31 -33.85 -19.76
N SER A 63 18.31 -34.55 -20.31
CA SER A 63 17.92 -34.36 -21.71
C SER A 63 17.56 -32.89 -22.00
N ASP A 64 17.71 -32.46 -23.25
CA ASP A 64 17.38 -31.08 -23.66
C ASP A 64 15.97 -30.64 -23.22
N PHE A 65 15.01 -31.57 -23.29
CA PHE A 65 13.65 -31.33 -22.85
C PHE A 65 13.56 -31.11 -21.33
N ALA A 66 14.22 -31.94 -20.54
CA ALA A 66 14.26 -31.78 -19.09
C ALA A 66 15.00 -30.50 -18.67
N ALA A 67 16.07 -30.12 -19.38
CA ALA A 67 16.79 -28.87 -19.16
C ALA A 67 15.92 -27.64 -19.47
N ALA A 68 15.09 -27.71 -20.52
CA ALA A 68 14.12 -26.65 -20.83
C ALA A 68 13.06 -26.52 -19.73
N ILE A 69 12.46 -27.63 -19.29
CA ILE A 69 11.49 -27.63 -18.18
C ILE A 69 12.11 -27.05 -16.90
N TRP A 70 13.32 -27.49 -16.56
CA TRP A 70 14.04 -27.00 -15.40
C TRP A 70 14.23 -25.48 -15.45
N ARG A 71 14.59 -24.94 -16.61
CA ARG A 71 14.77 -23.49 -16.81
C ARG A 71 13.50 -22.68 -16.61
N TYR A 72 12.36 -23.14 -17.14
CA TYR A 72 11.08 -22.45 -16.94
C TYR A 72 10.62 -22.55 -15.47
N THR A 73 10.84 -23.69 -14.85
CA THR A 73 10.52 -23.91 -13.42
C THR A 73 11.36 -22.99 -12.55
N ASP A 74 12.66 -22.89 -12.83
CA ASP A 74 13.58 -21.98 -12.18
C ASP A 74 13.10 -20.53 -12.27
N TRP A 75 12.81 -20.05 -13.48
CA TRP A 75 12.32 -18.67 -13.69
C TRP A 75 11.00 -18.39 -12.97
N ALA A 76 10.10 -19.38 -12.92
CA ALA A 76 8.86 -19.27 -12.18
C ALA A 76 9.16 -19.10 -10.68
N ILE A 77 9.93 -20.03 -10.08
CA ILE A 77 10.28 -19.99 -8.66
C ILE A 77 10.92 -18.65 -8.29
N SER A 78 11.93 -18.21 -9.04
CA SER A 78 12.60 -16.91 -8.84
C SER A 78 11.61 -15.74 -8.80
N SER A 79 10.73 -15.67 -9.80
CA SER A 79 9.79 -14.55 -9.95
C SER A 79 8.74 -14.53 -8.83
N PHE A 80 8.28 -15.71 -8.39
CA PHE A 80 7.33 -15.83 -7.28
C PHE A 80 7.97 -15.54 -5.92
N VAL A 81 9.19 -16.04 -5.67
CA VAL A 81 9.95 -15.73 -4.44
C VAL A 81 10.20 -14.24 -4.31
N LEU A 82 10.62 -13.58 -5.40
CA LEU A 82 10.80 -12.13 -5.41
C LEU A 82 9.48 -11.40 -5.17
N GLY A 83 8.40 -11.80 -5.86
CA GLY A 83 7.07 -11.23 -5.68
C GLY A 83 6.56 -11.36 -4.24
N LEU A 84 6.78 -12.50 -3.60
CA LEU A 84 6.43 -12.76 -2.21
C LEU A 84 7.23 -11.87 -1.26
N ALA A 85 8.55 -11.78 -1.43
CA ALA A 85 9.42 -10.94 -0.61
C ALA A 85 9.03 -9.46 -0.68
N GLN A 86 8.74 -8.95 -1.88
CA GLN A 86 8.26 -7.58 -2.06
C GLN A 86 6.87 -7.36 -1.45
N TRP A 87 5.96 -8.32 -1.63
CA TRP A 87 4.61 -8.24 -1.07
C TRP A 87 4.60 -8.14 0.47
N VAL A 88 5.49 -8.86 1.16
CA VAL A 88 5.59 -8.79 2.63
C VAL A 88 5.81 -7.36 3.14
N ILE A 89 6.55 -6.54 2.39
CA ILE A 89 6.75 -5.12 2.68
C ILE A 89 5.55 -4.30 2.21
N LEU A 90 5.06 -4.55 0.99
CA LEU A 90 4.00 -3.75 0.36
C LEU A 90 2.62 -3.91 1.02
N ARG A 91 2.34 -5.04 1.68
CA ARG A 91 1.05 -5.29 2.36
C ARG A 91 0.78 -4.27 3.47
N GLN A 92 1.82 -3.70 4.08
CA GLN A 92 1.69 -2.64 5.10
C GLN A 92 1.14 -1.33 4.52
N TYR A 93 1.15 -1.18 3.19
CA TYR A 93 0.69 0.01 2.46
C TYR A 93 -0.58 -0.26 1.65
N GLY A 94 -1.33 -1.32 1.99
CA GLY A 94 -2.61 -1.64 1.38
C GLY A 94 -2.53 -2.34 0.00
N LEU A 95 -1.33 -2.70 -0.47
CA LEU A 95 -1.22 -3.48 -1.71
C LEU A 95 -1.68 -4.92 -1.49
N THR A 96 -2.56 -5.37 -2.37
CA THR A 96 -3.14 -6.72 -2.32
C THR A 96 -2.15 -7.82 -2.70
N HIS A 97 -2.46 -9.08 -2.34
CA HIS A 97 -1.71 -10.28 -2.72
C HIS A 97 -1.56 -10.47 -4.24
N LEU A 98 -2.36 -9.75 -5.05
CA LEU A 98 -2.23 -9.71 -6.51
C LEU A 98 -0.84 -9.22 -6.95
N TRP A 99 -0.10 -8.51 -6.10
CA TRP A 99 1.30 -8.15 -6.38
C TRP A 99 2.20 -9.36 -6.62
N ILE A 100 1.99 -10.44 -5.87
CA ILE A 100 2.75 -11.69 -6.01
C ILE A 100 2.50 -12.29 -7.39
N VAL A 101 1.22 -12.38 -7.78
CA VAL A 101 0.81 -12.93 -9.08
C VAL A 101 1.33 -12.07 -10.22
N ALA A 102 1.23 -10.74 -10.10
CA ALA A 102 1.73 -9.81 -11.11
C ALA A 102 3.24 -9.91 -11.29
N THR A 103 3.99 -10.04 -10.20
CA THR A 103 5.46 -10.17 -10.25
C THR A 103 5.88 -11.54 -10.77
N GLY A 104 5.23 -12.61 -10.31
CA GLY A 104 5.47 -13.98 -10.76
C GLY A 104 5.19 -14.17 -12.26
N MET A 105 3.97 -13.86 -12.70
CA MET A 105 3.56 -14.03 -14.10
C MET A 105 4.26 -13.04 -15.02
N GLY A 106 4.37 -11.77 -14.63
CA GLY A 106 5.06 -10.75 -15.41
C GLY A 106 6.55 -11.06 -15.58
N GLY A 107 7.20 -11.56 -14.53
CA GLY A 107 8.60 -12.01 -14.57
C GLY A 107 8.79 -13.23 -15.46
N LEU A 108 7.91 -14.23 -15.36
CA LEU A 108 7.97 -15.43 -16.20
C LEU A 108 7.82 -15.10 -17.69
N ILE A 109 6.83 -14.28 -18.05
CA ILE A 109 6.62 -13.83 -19.44
C ILE A 109 7.84 -13.04 -19.92
N ALA A 110 8.35 -12.11 -19.11
CA ALA A 110 9.54 -11.31 -19.45
C ALA A 110 10.76 -12.19 -19.73
N GLN A 111 11.00 -13.22 -18.92
CA GLN A 111 12.12 -14.15 -19.10
C GLN A 111 11.95 -15.00 -20.35
N ALA A 112 10.75 -15.55 -20.60
CA ALA A 112 10.46 -16.34 -21.79
C ALA A 112 10.68 -15.54 -23.08
N VAL A 113 10.15 -14.31 -23.13
CA VAL A 113 10.34 -13.40 -24.27
C VAL A 113 11.80 -12.98 -24.42
N GLY A 114 12.44 -12.60 -23.31
CA GLY A 114 13.85 -12.19 -23.29
C GLY A 114 14.77 -13.29 -23.80
N PHE A 115 14.55 -14.53 -23.38
CA PHE A 115 15.30 -15.69 -23.86
C PHE A 115 15.14 -15.90 -25.37
N GLY A 116 13.91 -15.81 -25.89
CA GLY A 116 13.66 -15.88 -27.34
C GLY A 116 14.33 -14.75 -28.13
N TRP A 117 14.49 -13.58 -27.52
CA TRP A 117 15.12 -12.40 -28.13
C TRP A 117 16.64 -12.39 -28.05
N GLN A 118 17.21 -13.10 -27.08
CA GLN A 118 18.63 -13.03 -26.75
C GLN A 118 19.52 -13.34 -27.97
N ALA A 119 19.13 -14.30 -28.81
CA ALA A 119 19.88 -14.65 -30.02
C ALA A 119 19.93 -13.53 -31.08
N LYS A 120 18.92 -12.65 -31.11
CA LYS A 120 18.79 -11.60 -32.15
C LYS A 120 19.24 -10.21 -31.66
N LEU A 121 18.91 -9.86 -30.42
CA LEU A 121 19.12 -8.52 -29.87
C LEU A 121 20.30 -8.46 -28.89
N GLY A 122 20.83 -9.61 -28.47
CA GLY A 122 21.88 -9.68 -27.46
C GLY A 122 21.36 -9.54 -26.02
N LEU A 123 22.27 -9.75 -25.07
CA LEU A 123 21.94 -9.89 -23.64
C LEU A 123 21.25 -8.65 -23.05
N VAL A 124 21.76 -7.44 -23.34
CA VAL A 124 21.25 -6.20 -22.73
C VAL A 124 19.88 -5.83 -23.30
N LEU A 125 19.70 -5.85 -24.61
CA LEU A 125 18.44 -5.48 -25.25
C LEU A 125 17.31 -6.50 -24.96
N SER A 126 17.66 -7.77 -24.71
CA SER A 126 16.67 -8.76 -24.26
C SER A 126 15.97 -8.36 -22.95
N ARG A 127 16.59 -7.50 -22.13
CA ARG A 127 16.00 -6.97 -20.88
C ARG A 127 14.83 -6.02 -21.11
N LEU A 128 14.63 -5.52 -22.33
CA LEU A 128 13.42 -4.77 -22.67
C LEU A 128 12.14 -5.61 -22.53
N ALA A 129 12.25 -6.94 -22.56
CA ALA A 129 11.13 -7.84 -22.28
C ALA A 129 10.53 -7.66 -20.88
N TYR A 130 11.27 -7.05 -19.92
CA TYR A 130 10.72 -6.71 -18.59
C TYR A 130 9.66 -5.60 -18.62
N VAL A 131 9.34 -5.03 -19.78
CA VAL A 131 8.11 -4.26 -19.99
C VAL A 131 6.86 -5.08 -19.60
N TRP A 132 6.87 -6.40 -19.80
CA TRP A 132 5.76 -7.28 -19.39
C TRP A 132 5.57 -7.32 -17.88
N LEU A 133 6.67 -7.32 -17.12
CA LEU A 133 6.63 -7.18 -15.66
C LEU A 133 6.05 -5.81 -15.25
N GLY A 134 6.49 -4.74 -15.91
CA GLY A 134 5.97 -3.38 -15.70
C GLY A 134 4.47 -3.27 -16.01
N LEU A 135 3.99 -3.91 -17.09
CA LEU A 135 2.56 -3.97 -17.42
C LEU A 135 1.75 -4.70 -16.34
N ALA A 136 2.21 -5.89 -15.92
CA ALA A 136 1.53 -6.70 -14.93
C ALA A 136 1.42 -5.98 -13.58
N GLN A 137 2.54 -5.44 -13.07
CA GLN A 137 2.56 -4.69 -11.82
C GLN A 137 1.80 -3.36 -11.95
N GLY A 138 1.92 -2.68 -13.09
CA GLY A 138 1.20 -1.45 -13.38
C GLY A 138 -0.33 -1.63 -13.36
N PHE A 139 -0.84 -2.78 -13.80
CA PHE A 139 -2.26 -3.10 -13.72
C PHE A 139 -2.74 -3.19 -12.26
N VAL A 140 -1.95 -3.82 -11.39
CA VAL A 140 -2.24 -3.87 -9.94
C VAL A 140 -2.21 -2.46 -9.34
N LEU A 141 -1.19 -1.64 -9.68
CA LEU A 141 -1.07 -0.28 -9.15
C LEU A 141 -2.17 0.67 -9.63
N ARG A 142 -2.70 0.50 -10.84
CA ARG A 142 -3.80 1.34 -11.37
C ARG A 142 -5.07 1.29 -10.54
N ARG A 143 -5.25 0.24 -9.73
CA ARG A 143 -6.36 0.11 -8.79
C ARG A 143 -6.34 1.24 -7.75
N ASP A 144 -5.14 1.58 -7.26
CA ASP A 144 -4.98 2.41 -6.06
C ASP A 144 -4.19 3.71 -6.33
N VAL A 145 -3.55 3.86 -7.50
CA VAL A 145 -2.64 4.97 -7.84
C VAL A 145 -3.05 5.65 -9.15
N ARG A 146 -3.06 7.00 -9.18
CA ARG A 146 -3.48 7.79 -10.35
C ARG A 146 -2.43 7.85 -11.47
N SER A 147 -1.15 7.87 -11.11
CA SER A 147 -0.01 7.99 -12.04
C SER A 147 0.76 6.68 -12.21
N ALA A 148 0.06 5.54 -12.24
CA ALA A 148 0.69 4.23 -12.40
C ALA A 148 1.29 3.99 -13.79
N TRP A 149 1.08 4.89 -14.77
CA TRP A 149 1.58 4.71 -16.13
C TRP A 149 3.12 4.74 -16.23
N LEU A 150 3.77 5.60 -15.44
CA LEU A 150 5.24 5.65 -15.38
C LEU A 150 5.86 4.33 -14.89
N TRP A 151 5.11 3.52 -14.13
CA TRP A 151 5.56 2.22 -13.66
C TRP A 151 5.90 1.24 -14.79
N LEU A 152 5.32 1.44 -15.98
CA LEU A 152 5.60 0.62 -17.16
C LEU A 152 7.10 0.61 -17.52
N PHE A 153 7.79 1.72 -17.29
CA PHE A 153 9.20 1.88 -17.65
C PHE A 153 10.16 1.50 -16.53
N VAL A 154 9.68 1.41 -15.29
CA VAL A 154 10.55 1.20 -14.13
C VAL A 154 11.26 -0.15 -14.20
N PRO A 155 10.57 -1.31 -14.32
CA PRO A 155 11.26 -2.60 -14.40
C PRO A 155 12.26 -2.71 -15.56
N PRO A 156 11.93 -2.42 -16.83
CA PRO A 156 12.90 -2.56 -17.91
C PRO A 156 14.13 -1.66 -17.74
N VAL A 157 13.97 -0.41 -17.28
CA VAL A 157 15.12 0.47 -16.99
C VAL A 157 15.99 -0.12 -15.88
N THR A 158 15.38 -0.60 -14.80
CA THR A 158 16.09 -1.24 -13.69
C THR A 158 16.88 -2.47 -14.14
N PHE A 159 16.30 -3.35 -14.95
CA PHE A 159 16.99 -4.56 -15.45
C PHE A 159 18.10 -4.26 -16.46
N VAL A 160 17.93 -3.24 -17.31
CA VAL A 160 18.99 -2.78 -18.21
C VAL A 160 20.16 -2.22 -17.43
N LEU A 161 19.92 -1.30 -16.50
CA LEU A 161 20.97 -0.70 -15.66
C LEU A 161 21.69 -1.75 -14.81
N SER A 162 20.93 -2.67 -14.21
CA SER A 162 21.47 -3.80 -13.44
C SER A 162 22.38 -4.69 -14.30
N SER A 163 21.97 -4.96 -15.54
CA SER A 163 22.79 -5.75 -16.49
C SER A 163 24.04 -5.01 -16.94
N LEU A 164 23.97 -3.69 -17.18
CA LEU A 164 25.14 -2.89 -17.53
C LEU A 164 26.14 -2.83 -16.37
N LEU A 165 25.67 -2.60 -15.15
CA LEU A 165 26.50 -2.62 -13.95
C LEU A 165 27.18 -3.99 -13.78
N PHE A 166 26.44 -5.07 -13.96
CA PHE A 166 26.99 -6.43 -13.89
C PHE A 166 28.11 -6.65 -14.93
N LEU A 167 27.91 -6.19 -16.17
CA LEU A 167 28.92 -6.28 -17.22
C LEU A 167 30.16 -5.43 -16.92
N VAL A 168 29.98 -4.23 -16.37
CA VAL A 168 31.11 -3.37 -15.95
C VAL A 168 31.91 -4.09 -14.86
N ILE A 169 31.25 -4.59 -13.81
CA ILE A 169 31.95 -5.26 -12.71
C ILE A 169 32.70 -6.51 -13.22
N LEU A 170 32.05 -7.34 -14.06
CA LEU A 170 32.72 -8.50 -14.65
C LEU A 170 33.88 -8.11 -15.58
N GLY A 171 33.70 -7.09 -16.42
CA GLY A 171 34.74 -6.63 -17.34
C GLY A 171 35.95 -6.00 -16.64
N GLN A 172 35.76 -5.48 -15.42
CA GLN A 172 36.84 -4.97 -14.57
C GLN A 172 37.54 -6.06 -13.76
N THR A 173 37.01 -7.29 -13.70
CA THR A 173 37.75 -8.39 -13.08
C THR A 173 38.85 -8.84 -14.04
N PRO A 174 40.14 -8.58 -13.74
CA PRO A 174 41.22 -9.05 -14.60
C PRO A 174 41.11 -10.56 -14.70
N THR A 175 41.08 -11.08 -15.92
CA THR A 175 40.85 -12.48 -16.32
C THR A 175 41.84 -13.51 -15.73
N GLY A 176 42.67 -13.13 -14.75
CA GLY A 176 43.76 -13.94 -14.21
C GLY A 176 43.81 -14.09 -12.68
N ILE A 177 42.85 -13.58 -11.90
CA ILE A 177 42.89 -13.79 -10.45
C ILE A 177 42.01 -14.98 -10.05
N ALA A 178 42.63 -16.16 -10.10
CA ALA A 178 42.17 -17.40 -9.48
C ALA A 178 42.29 -17.33 -7.95
N VAL A 179 41.60 -16.38 -7.31
CA VAL A 179 41.41 -16.44 -5.86
C VAL A 179 40.27 -17.41 -5.61
N GLY A 180 40.56 -18.51 -4.93
CA GLY A 180 39.62 -19.58 -4.52
C GLY A 180 38.49 -19.14 -3.57
N LEU A 181 38.09 -17.88 -3.62
CA LEU A 181 36.77 -17.46 -3.18
C LEU A 181 35.74 -18.05 -4.15
N PRO A 182 34.57 -18.52 -3.68
CA PRO A 182 33.54 -19.13 -4.51
C PRO A 182 32.89 -18.11 -5.48
N GLY A 183 33.61 -17.71 -6.52
CA GLY A 183 33.12 -17.10 -7.76
C GLY A 183 33.10 -15.56 -7.79
N PRO A 184 33.71 -14.91 -8.81
CA PRO A 184 33.57 -13.46 -9.10
C PRO A 184 32.12 -13.00 -9.35
N SER A 185 31.17 -13.93 -9.41
CA SER A 185 29.73 -13.67 -9.56
C SER A 185 29.10 -12.93 -8.38
N TYR A 186 29.56 -13.15 -7.14
CA TYR A 186 28.89 -12.58 -5.96
C TYR A 186 29.08 -11.07 -5.81
N VAL A 187 30.30 -10.60 -6.05
CA VAL A 187 30.67 -9.18 -5.95
C VAL A 187 29.90 -8.37 -7.01
N ALA A 188 29.61 -8.95 -8.17
CA ALA A 188 28.79 -8.33 -9.21
C ALA A 188 27.28 -8.46 -8.96
N LEU A 189 26.83 -9.51 -8.28
CA LEU A 189 25.42 -9.82 -8.08
C LEU A 189 24.78 -8.95 -7.00
N ILE A 190 25.46 -8.68 -5.87
CA ILE A 190 24.89 -7.84 -4.81
C ILE A 190 24.56 -6.42 -5.33
N PRO A 191 25.46 -5.70 -6.03
CA PRO A 191 25.15 -4.40 -6.61
C PRO A 191 24.02 -4.45 -7.65
N ALA A 192 23.94 -5.53 -8.43
CA ALA A 192 22.87 -5.72 -9.40
C ALA A 192 21.50 -5.88 -8.72
N LEU A 193 21.44 -6.65 -7.62
CA LEU A 193 20.23 -6.87 -6.83
C LEU A 193 19.81 -5.64 -6.01
N THR A 194 20.78 -4.89 -5.46
CA THR A 194 20.46 -3.64 -4.74
C THR A 194 19.84 -2.63 -5.69
N LEU A 195 20.36 -2.50 -6.92
CA LEU A 195 19.74 -1.64 -7.93
C LEU A 195 18.31 -2.10 -8.29
N GLN A 196 18.10 -3.42 -8.34
CA GLN A 196 16.79 -4.02 -8.60
C GLN A 196 15.77 -3.75 -7.50
N GLY A 197 16.17 -3.64 -6.24
CA GLY A 197 15.27 -3.25 -5.14
C GLY A 197 15.09 -1.74 -5.02
N LEU A 198 16.19 -0.98 -5.17
CA LEU A 198 16.24 0.46 -4.90
C LEU A 198 15.40 1.28 -5.89
N LEU A 199 15.53 1.02 -7.19
CA LEU A 199 14.84 1.81 -8.22
C LEU A 199 13.31 1.67 -8.14
N PRO A 200 12.74 0.46 -8.04
CA PRO A 200 11.31 0.28 -7.78
C PRO A 200 10.88 0.93 -6.47
N ALA A 201 11.68 0.86 -5.40
CA ALA A 201 11.34 1.47 -4.13
C ALA A 201 11.20 3.00 -4.23
N ILE A 202 12.17 3.66 -4.88
CA ILE A 202 12.12 5.11 -5.13
C ILE A 202 10.92 5.47 -5.99
N ALA A 203 10.65 4.68 -7.03
CA ALA A 203 9.50 4.91 -7.92
C ALA A 203 8.17 4.80 -7.16
N LEU A 204 8.01 3.82 -6.27
CA LEU A 204 6.80 3.67 -5.43
C LEU A 204 6.60 4.85 -4.49
N CYS A 205 7.67 5.40 -3.92
CA CYS A 205 7.61 6.60 -3.08
C CYS A 205 7.09 7.84 -3.81
N GLY A 206 7.25 7.89 -5.14
CA GLY A 206 6.73 8.96 -6.00
C GLY A 206 5.26 8.80 -6.40
N LEU A 207 4.66 7.64 -6.17
CA LEU A 207 3.29 7.35 -6.56
C LEU A 207 2.29 8.09 -5.65
N ARG A 208 1.29 8.72 -6.28
CA ARG A 208 0.18 9.40 -5.59
C ARG A 208 -1.05 8.50 -5.55
N GLN A 209 -1.62 8.33 -4.37
CA GLN A 209 -2.87 7.57 -4.25
C GLN A 209 -3.94 8.24 -5.10
N LYS A 210 -4.78 7.42 -5.73
CA LYS A 210 -6.01 7.92 -6.32
C LYS A 210 -6.88 8.31 -5.13
N GLY A 211 -6.89 9.61 -4.80
CA GLY A 211 -7.47 10.17 -3.59
C GLY A 211 -8.67 9.36 -3.11
N SER A 212 -8.53 8.74 -1.94
CA SER A 212 -9.48 7.78 -1.36
C SER A 212 -10.85 8.38 -1.02
N SER A 213 -11.09 9.64 -1.40
CA SER A 213 -12.42 10.24 -1.48
C SER A 213 -13.39 9.47 -2.40
N ALA A 214 -12.94 8.43 -3.12
CA ALA A 214 -13.77 7.66 -4.04
C ALA A 214 -13.64 6.13 -3.91
N ARG A 215 -13.18 5.59 -2.77
CA ARG A 215 -13.41 4.17 -2.39
C ARG A 215 -14.27 4.00 -1.13
N ARG A 216 -15.17 4.96 -0.90
CA ARG A 216 -16.49 4.76 -0.31
C ARG A 216 -17.58 5.67 -0.94
N PRO A 217 -17.66 5.89 -2.28
CA PRO A 217 -18.62 6.85 -2.83
C PRO A 217 -20.04 6.29 -2.95
N SER A 218 -20.28 5.00 -2.65
CA SER A 218 -21.64 4.49 -2.48
C SER A 218 -22.17 4.67 -1.06
N SER A 219 -21.31 4.63 -0.02
CA SER A 219 -21.75 4.89 1.35
C SER A 219 -21.57 6.36 1.72
N GLU A 220 -20.49 7.06 1.41
CA GLU A 220 -20.29 8.46 1.82
C GLU A 220 -21.27 9.43 1.13
N ALA A 221 -21.63 9.20 -0.14
CA ALA A 221 -22.65 10.01 -0.83
C ALA A 221 -24.08 9.68 -0.35
N ALA A 222 -24.38 8.39 -0.11
CA ALA A 222 -25.64 7.98 0.52
C ALA A 222 -25.74 8.46 1.97
N PHE A 223 -24.60 8.55 2.66
CA PHE A 223 -24.44 8.99 4.04
C PHE A 223 -24.55 10.51 4.15
N ARG A 224 -23.92 11.28 3.26
CA ARG A 224 -24.16 12.73 3.18
C ARG A 224 -25.61 13.06 2.80
N ALA A 225 -26.30 12.14 2.13
CA ALA A 225 -27.73 12.24 1.87
C ALA A 225 -28.60 11.65 3.00
N THR A 226 -27.98 11.04 4.02
CA THR A 226 -28.69 10.51 5.18
C THR A 226 -29.06 11.68 6.09
N PRO A 227 -30.32 11.77 6.57
CA PRO A 227 -30.73 12.81 7.51
C PRO A 227 -29.83 12.77 8.74
N GLU A 228 -29.23 13.91 9.06
CA GLU A 228 -28.54 14.09 10.33
C GLU A 228 -29.57 14.25 11.44
N MET A 229 -29.34 13.57 12.56
CA MET A 229 -30.17 13.75 13.75
C MET A 229 -30.04 15.17 14.27
N THR A 230 -31.16 15.90 14.37
CA THR A 230 -31.18 17.31 14.84
C THR A 230 -31.71 17.48 16.27
N ASP A 231 -32.20 16.42 16.91
CA ASP A 231 -32.66 16.48 18.30
C ASP A 231 -31.47 16.60 19.27
N LEU A 232 -31.30 17.79 19.84
CA LEU A 232 -30.22 18.12 20.77
C LEU A 232 -30.20 17.23 22.02
N THR A 233 -31.37 16.79 22.50
CA THR A 233 -31.48 15.92 23.68
C THR A 233 -30.92 14.53 23.39
N GLN A 234 -31.24 13.98 22.22
CA GLN A 234 -30.71 12.70 21.75
C GLN A 234 -29.22 12.81 21.43
N LEU A 235 -28.79 13.86 20.73
CA LEU A 235 -27.37 14.10 20.44
C LEU A 235 -26.52 14.18 21.71
N ARG A 236 -27.00 14.84 22.78
CA ARG A 236 -26.30 14.89 24.07
C ARG A 236 -26.27 13.54 24.79
N SER A 237 -27.29 12.70 24.60
CA SER A 237 -27.26 11.34 25.15
C SER A 237 -26.24 10.47 24.44
N LEU A 238 -26.24 10.49 23.11
CA LEU A 238 -25.30 9.75 22.27
C LEU A 238 -23.85 10.25 22.44
N ALA A 239 -23.63 11.57 22.59
CA ALA A 239 -22.31 12.12 22.85
C ALA A 239 -21.74 11.63 24.19
N ARG A 240 -22.56 11.54 25.25
CA ARG A 240 -22.13 10.99 26.55
C ARG A 240 -21.84 9.50 26.48
N GLU A 241 -22.63 8.77 25.71
CA GLU A 241 -22.40 7.34 25.47
C GLU A 241 -21.09 7.12 24.71
N LEU A 242 -20.87 7.85 23.61
CA LEU A 242 -19.61 7.80 22.86
C LEU A 242 -18.41 8.13 23.75
N HIS A 243 -18.51 9.17 24.57
CA HIS A 243 -17.46 9.50 25.52
C HIS A 243 -17.18 8.34 26.49
N THR A 244 -18.23 7.70 26.99
CA THR A 244 -18.12 6.56 27.90
C THR A 244 -17.46 5.36 27.22
N GLN A 245 -17.86 5.02 25.99
CA GLN A 245 -17.25 3.92 25.22
C GLN A 245 -15.76 4.17 24.93
N LEU A 246 -15.41 5.41 24.57
CA LEU A 246 -14.04 5.80 24.27
C LEU A 246 -13.14 5.82 25.51
N THR A 247 -13.67 6.22 26.67
CA THR A 247 -12.90 6.27 27.94
C THR A 247 -12.81 4.93 28.65
N GLN A 248 -13.75 4.01 28.41
CA GLN A 248 -13.68 2.64 28.94
C GLN A 248 -12.63 1.77 28.25
N THR A 249 -12.21 2.17 27.05
CA THR A 249 -11.13 1.49 26.33
C THR A 249 -9.82 2.17 26.72
N ASP A 250 -8.85 1.41 27.24
CA ASP A 250 -7.52 1.96 27.54
C ASP A 250 -6.92 2.53 26.25
N ILE A 251 -6.82 3.87 26.19
CA ILE A 251 -6.18 4.55 25.07
C ILE A 251 -4.68 4.52 25.35
N PRO A 252 -3.87 3.88 24.50
CA PRO A 252 -2.42 3.96 24.65
C PRO A 252 -2.02 5.43 24.58
N GLU A 253 -1.11 5.87 25.46
CA GLU A 253 -0.61 7.24 25.46
C GLU A 253 -0.11 7.59 24.05
N ILE A 254 -0.87 8.44 23.35
CA ILE A 254 -0.54 8.88 22.01
C ILE A 254 0.55 9.92 22.21
N ALA A 255 1.80 9.49 22.11
CA ALA A 255 2.99 10.33 22.32
C ALA A 255 3.17 11.35 21.18
N GLU A 256 2.23 12.28 21.03
CA GLU A 256 2.22 13.24 19.94
C GLU A 256 1.85 14.65 20.42
N ASP A 257 2.51 15.64 19.81
CA ASP A 257 2.25 17.07 20.05
C ASP A 257 1.01 17.58 19.26
N GLN A 258 0.21 16.69 18.66
CA GLN A 258 -0.90 17.05 17.77
C GLN A 258 -2.19 16.30 18.11
N ASP A 259 -3.29 17.03 18.16
CA ASP A 259 -4.63 16.48 18.32
C ASP A 259 -5.00 15.56 17.14
N LEU A 260 -5.61 14.40 17.42
CA LEU A 260 -6.17 13.53 16.40
C LEU A 260 -7.67 13.83 16.24
N ILE A 261 -8.06 14.38 15.09
CA ILE A 261 -9.44 14.82 14.84
C ILE A 261 -10.13 13.79 13.93
N TYR A 262 -11.25 13.25 14.39
CA TYR A 262 -12.10 12.31 13.64
C TYR A 262 -13.53 12.83 13.54
N LEU A 263 -14.20 12.51 12.43
CA LEU A 263 -15.65 12.54 12.33
C LEU A 263 -16.17 11.14 12.60
N VAL A 264 -17.08 11.01 13.55
CA VAL A 264 -17.67 9.76 13.99
C VAL A 264 -19.17 9.81 13.77
N ASP A 265 -19.67 8.79 13.10
CA ASP A 265 -21.05 8.64 12.69
C ASP A 265 -21.65 7.48 13.48
N MET A 266 -22.71 7.76 14.23
CA MET A 266 -23.35 6.81 15.14
C MET A 266 -24.80 6.57 14.79
N THR A 267 -25.26 5.35 15.06
CA THR A 267 -26.68 4.99 15.01
C THR A 267 -27.43 5.59 16.20
N VAL A 268 -28.76 5.64 16.09
CA VAL A 268 -29.66 6.03 17.19
C VAL A 268 -29.56 5.10 18.40
N GLU A 269 -28.99 3.92 18.21
CA GLU A 269 -28.78 2.87 19.21
C GLU A 269 -27.44 3.01 19.93
N GLY A 270 -26.63 4.02 19.61
CA GLY A 270 -25.34 4.25 20.26
C GLY A 270 -24.17 3.47 19.64
N ALA A 271 -24.37 2.82 18.49
CA ALA A 271 -23.31 2.08 17.81
C ALA A 271 -22.53 2.96 16.82
N ILE A 272 -21.21 2.78 16.74
CA ILE A 272 -20.37 3.47 15.76
C ILE A 272 -20.52 2.81 14.39
N ALA A 273 -21.25 3.46 13.49
CA ALA A 273 -21.42 2.99 12.13
C ALA A 273 -20.16 3.22 11.29
N MET A 274 -19.49 4.36 11.50
CA MET A 274 -18.34 4.78 10.71
C MET A 274 -17.52 5.85 11.44
N TYR A 275 -16.23 5.93 11.12
CA TYR A 275 -15.37 7.05 11.48
C TYR A 275 -14.45 7.44 10.32
N GLN A 276 -14.02 8.70 10.29
CA GLN A 276 -13.14 9.25 9.27
C GLN A 276 -12.11 10.23 9.89
N PRO A 277 -10.81 10.09 9.58
CA PRO A 277 -9.81 11.05 10.03
C PRO A 277 -9.97 12.38 9.29
N VAL A 278 -9.92 13.49 10.03
CA VAL A 278 -10.05 14.86 9.51
C VAL A 278 -8.69 15.50 9.24
N ASN A 279 -7.70 15.22 10.09
CA ASN A 279 -6.34 15.72 9.92
C ASN A 279 -5.32 14.59 9.67
N GLN A 280 -4.12 14.97 9.26
CA GLN A 280 -3.07 14.01 8.88
C GLN A 280 -2.64 13.13 10.06
N ALA A 281 -2.53 13.71 11.27
CA ALA A 281 -2.20 12.95 12.47
C ALA A 281 -3.24 11.84 12.74
N ALA A 282 -4.54 12.15 12.67
CA ALA A 282 -5.60 11.14 12.79
C ALA A 282 -5.52 10.05 11.72
N PHE A 283 -5.08 10.38 10.51
CA PHE A 283 -4.90 9.36 9.47
C PHE A 283 -3.71 8.44 9.79
N ASP A 284 -2.58 9.01 10.19
CA ASP A 284 -1.36 8.25 10.45
C ASP A 284 -1.46 7.35 11.69
N TYR A 285 -2.34 7.71 12.64
CA TYR A 285 -2.54 7.04 13.93
C TYR A 285 -3.93 6.41 14.11
N ALA A 286 -4.70 6.22 13.02
CA ALA A 286 -6.04 5.64 13.07
C ALA A 286 -6.08 4.31 13.84
N ASP A 287 -5.10 3.42 13.59
CA ASP A 287 -4.98 2.10 14.19
C ASP A 287 -4.58 2.12 15.68
N GLN A 288 -4.18 3.27 16.22
CA GLN A 288 -3.81 3.44 17.63
C GLN A 288 -4.97 3.98 18.48
N THR A 289 -6.08 4.36 17.85
CA THR A 289 -7.29 4.79 18.54
C THR A 289 -8.20 3.60 18.82
N PRO A 290 -9.14 3.69 19.77
CA PRO A 290 -10.13 2.64 20.02
C PRO A 290 -11.21 2.56 18.93
N LEU A 291 -11.30 3.54 18.03
CA LEU A 291 -12.34 3.64 17.00
C LEU A 291 -12.45 2.42 16.05
N PRO A 292 -11.35 1.83 15.54
CA PRO A 292 -11.42 0.64 14.69
C PRO A 292 -12.06 -0.54 15.44
N ALA A 293 -11.65 -0.78 16.67
CA ALA A 293 -12.16 -1.89 17.48
C ALA A 293 -13.66 -1.72 17.80
N LEU A 294 -14.09 -0.49 18.14
CA LEU A 294 -15.50 -0.18 18.40
C LEU A 294 -16.37 -0.33 17.14
N ALA A 295 -15.87 0.11 15.98
CA ALA A 295 -16.60 -0.05 14.71
C ALA A 295 -16.66 -1.52 14.24
N GLU A 296 -15.61 -2.31 14.49
CA GLU A 296 -15.57 -3.74 14.15
C GLU A 296 -16.46 -4.59 15.06
N ALA A 297 -16.53 -4.28 16.36
CA ALA A 297 -17.40 -4.97 17.31
C ALA A 297 -18.87 -4.94 16.87
N GLU A 298 -19.31 -3.81 16.32
CA GLU A 298 -20.67 -3.65 15.80
C GLU A 298 -20.90 -4.48 14.52
N LEU A 299 -19.97 -4.42 13.57
CA LEU A 299 -20.05 -5.23 12.35
C LEU A 299 -20.12 -6.73 12.66
N ALA A 300 -19.40 -7.18 13.70
CA ALA A 300 -19.43 -8.56 14.17
C ALA A 300 -20.77 -8.91 14.84
N GLY A 301 -21.36 -8.00 15.62
CA GLY A 301 -22.69 -8.14 16.22
C GLY A 301 -23.80 -8.26 15.16
N GLN A 302 -23.72 -7.46 14.09
CA GLN A 302 -24.68 -7.47 12.98
C GLN A 302 -24.52 -8.69 12.06
N ALA A 303 -23.29 -9.18 11.85
CA ALA A 303 -23.05 -10.41 11.08
C ALA A 303 -23.66 -11.66 11.74
N GLY A 304 -23.79 -11.67 13.07
CA GLY A 304 -24.52 -12.71 13.81
C GLY A 304 -26.05 -12.68 13.62
N GLN A 305 -26.59 -11.57 13.11
CA GLN A 305 -28.03 -11.36 12.88
C GLN A 305 -28.44 -11.43 11.40
N ALA A 306 -27.52 -11.82 10.51
CA ALA A 306 -27.73 -11.89 9.05
C ALA A 306 -28.76 -12.94 8.55
N ASN A 307 -29.60 -13.49 9.44
CA ASN A 307 -30.69 -14.42 9.12
C ASN A 307 -32.09 -13.83 9.37
N GLN A 308 -32.27 -12.50 9.37
CA GLN A 308 -33.60 -11.90 9.24
C GLN A 308 -33.66 -10.85 8.14
N GLU A 309 -34.28 -11.25 7.02
CA GLU A 309 -34.93 -10.38 6.04
C GLU A 309 -36.00 -9.53 6.72
N LYS A 310 -35.62 -8.44 7.40
CA LYS A 310 -36.60 -7.45 7.87
C LYS A 310 -36.00 -6.06 8.06
N TYR A 311 -35.49 -5.46 6.99
CA TYR A 311 -35.39 -4.00 6.91
C TYR A 311 -35.73 -3.54 5.49
N GLY A 312 -37.00 -3.21 5.31
CA GLY A 312 -37.41 -2.32 4.23
C GLY A 312 -36.85 -0.93 4.55
N SER A 313 -36.06 -0.40 3.62
CA SER A 313 -35.67 1.00 3.37
C SER A 313 -36.21 2.12 4.28
N GLU A 314 -35.95 2.07 5.59
CA GLU A 314 -36.00 3.24 6.44
C GLU A 314 -34.60 3.84 6.48
N VAL A 315 -34.49 5.11 6.06
CA VAL A 315 -33.20 5.80 6.00
C VAL A 315 -32.75 6.01 7.45
N ALA A 316 -31.85 5.15 7.94
CA ALA A 316 -31.35 5.20 9.30
C ALA A 316 -30.79 6.61 9.57
N THR A 317 -31.42 7.36 10.48
CA THR A 317 -30.94 8.69 10.87
C THR A 317 -29.66 8.50 11.68
N LEU A 318 -28.61 9.27 11.37
CA LEU A 318 -27.30 9.10 11.98
C LEU A 318 -26.90 10.37 12.72
N ALA A 319 -26.32 10.18 13.90
CA ALA A 319 -25.76 11.25 14.70
C ALA A 319 -24.27 11.42 14.36
N ARG A 320 -23.86 12.64 14.04
CA ARG A 320 -22.48 12.94 13.65
C ARG A 320 -21.77 13.78 14.70
N PHE A 321 -20.60 13.31 15.10
CA PHE A 321 -19.75 13.93 16.09
C PHE A 321 -18.35 14.19 15.55
N GLN A 322 -17.74 15.27 16.00
CA GLN A 322 -16.30 15.47 15.88
C GLN A 322 -15.65 15.03 17.19
N VAL A 323 -14.81 13.99 17.11
CA VAL A 323 -14.06 13.44 18.24
C VAL A 323 -12.62 13.89 18.10
N ILE A 324 -12.08 14.50 19.16
CA ILE A 324 -10.72 15.02 19.22
C ILE A 324 -10.00 14.30 20.36
N PHE A 325 -9.01 13.48 20.00
CA PHE A 325 -8.06 12.93 20.97
C PHE A 325 -6.93 13.95 21.13
N GLN A 326 -6.84 14.55 22.30
CA GLN A 326 -5.83 15.57 22.58
C GLN A 326 -4.49 14.91 22.93
N ALA A 327 -3.40 15.63 22.68
CA ALA A 327 -2.05 15.25 23.10
C ALA A 327 -1.94 14.98 24.62
N THR A 328 -2.81 15.61 25.43
CA THR A 328 -2.87 15.44 26.88
C THR A 328 -3.49 14.12 27.32
N GLY A 329 -4.07 13.35 26.39
CA GLY A 329 -4.85 12.15 26.68
C GLY A 329 -6.35 12.41 26.91
N ASP A 330 -6.78 13.67 26.91
CA ASP A 330 -8.19 14.03 27.03
C ASP A 330 -8.95 13.82 25.71
N ILE A 331 -10.25 13.50 25.81
CA ILE A 331 -11.12 13.31 24.66
C ILE A 331 -12.18 14.41 24.66
N THR A 332 -12.25 15.19 23.58
CA THR A 332 -13.32 16.18 23.39
C THR A 332 -14.27 15.72 22.30
N ILE A 333 -15.58 15.79 22.57
CA ILE A 333 -16.63 15.47 21.61
C ILE A 333 -17.45 16.73 21.31
N ARG A 334 -17.58 17.06 20.03
CA ARG A 334 -18.38 18.18 19.53
C ARG A 334 -19.43 17.67 18.57
N SER A 335 -20.50 18.45 18.40
CA SER A 335 -21.39 18.29 17.25
C SER A 335 -20.57 18.46 15.95
N SER A 336 -21.02 17.83 14.86
CA SER A 336 -20.52 18.08 13.50
C SER A 336 -20.42 19.58 13.14
N ASN A 337 -21.31 20.40 13.70
CA ASN A 337 -21.38 21.85 13.49
C ASN A 337 -20.45 22.65 14.40
N GLY A 338 -19.63 21.98 15.22
CA GLY A 338 -18.65 22.61 16.11
C GLY A 338 -19.22 23.07 17.45
N GLU A 339 -20.50 22.86 17.73
CA GLU A 339 -21.07 23.13 19.05
C GLU A 339 -20.56 22.13 20.09
N PRO A 340 -20.05 22.57 21.26
CA PRO A 340 -19.71 21.68 22.35
C PRO A 340 -20.99 21.04 22.90
N LEU A 341 -21.00 19.70 22.99
CA LEU A 341 -22.12 18.92 23.51
C LEU A 341 -21.89 18.42 24.95
N SER A 342 -20.76 18.81 25.54
CA SER A 342 -20.31 18.54 26.90
C SER A 342 -20.43 19.75 27.81
#